data_AF-A0A952SP43-F1
#
_entry.id   AF-A0A952SP43-F1
#
_cell.length_a   1.000
_cell.length_b   1.000
_cell.length_c   1.000
_cell.angle_alpha   90.00
_cell.angle_beta   90.00
_cell.angle_gamma   90.00
#
_symmetry.space_group_name_H-M   'P 1'
#
loop_
_entity.id
_entity.type
_entity.pdbx_description
1 polymer ?
#
loop_
_entity_poly.entity_id
_entity_poly.type
_entity_poly.pdbx_seq_one_letter_code
_entity_poly.pdbx_strand_id
1 'polypeptide(L)'
;MLIVLLALLPACAARTLTSTTRPTGHGMFGHARQIALDEKIKPIDRMLREATLGVLTLADGLPEQAEEPFNRVYETLRTRGVNVGRDGAAVVLHEGVRTWKGEPYEQALLYVYFAMQQAMIGSWGNARAAAGSALEMIDEFDAARGIARGLPSEANGYVTSQSDFVPALLIAGVANAALGRGDEASDYFDRVDRVRPRMEPVTATLRSGDYDALIVVEIGVGPGKEAAGGDGAVSQLTRRWPSDERELRVRTSAGELWSIPLGLDVNRFAEAYRWDHLAKARQIKSSTGTLMTGAGAVMLMSDDEGVRWAGLGLLLGGLLTKAGSQADTRSLSVLPQRYYFVPIRTDDAEAIEFAIGARSGESMVVPLALDRGHGPAVRMVRIPADEAYQGVGRTLDRWHGEQYSASLDVRVPGDELPYILGGRCVMEPGHDALAKYQASGFLLGMTSADLMELYRLEGIELAGEVRPGVPPGRHLLEGGRSLAVPLRTSLGYVRLMCRPHRTYQPKSDRVAALTREIQANMKVQTQRGVE
;
A
#
# COMPACT_ATOMS: atom_id res chain seq x y z
N MET A 1 15.98 -0.94 -45.70
CA MET A 1 14.64 -1.06 -45.09
C MET A 1 14.61 -2.03 -43.90
N LEU A 2 15.21 -3.24 -43.99
CA LEU A 2 15.24 -4.23 -42.89
C LEU A 2 15.95 -3.75 -41.60
N ILE A 3 17.04 -2.98 -41.73
CA ILE A 3 17.79 -2.40 -40.58
C ILE A 3 16.95 -1.36 -39.82
N VAL A 4 16.01 -0.67 -40.48
CA VAL A 4 15.09 0.29 -39.85
C VAL A 4 13.96 -0.43 -39.10
N LEU A 5 13.54 -1.62 -39.55
CA LEU A 5 12.54 -2.45 -38.87
C LEU A 5 13.10 -3.11 -37.58
N LEU A 6 14.39 -3.48 -37.58
CA LEU A 6 15.07 -4.01 -36.40
C LEU A 6 15.37 -2.93 -35.34
N ALA A 7 15.58 -1.67 -35.76
CA ALA A 7 15.71 -0.52 -34.86
C ALA A 7 14.39 -0.05 -34.23
N LEU A 8 13.25 -0.61 -34.67
CA LEU A 8 11.91 -0.37 -34.09
C LEU A 8 11.48 -1.44 -33.07
N LEU A 9 12.34 -2.43 -32.77
CA LEU A 9 12.13 -3.39 -31.69
C LEU A 9 12.53 -2.94 -30.26
N PRO A 10 13.13 -1.75 -29.97
CA PRO A 10 13.30 -1.37 -28.59
C PRO A 10 11.92 -0.99 -28.00
N ALA A 11 11.71 -1.40 -26.75
CA ALA A 11 10.75 -0.81 -25.82
C ALA A 11 9.29 -1.30 -25.81
N CYS A 12 9.05 -2.59 -25.98
CA CYS A 12 8.04 -3.27 -25.14
C CYS A 12 8.64 -3.73 -23.79
N ALA A 13 9.60 -2.98 -23.26
CA ALA A 13 10.11 -3.21 -21.92
C ALA A 13 8.95 -3.04 -20.93
N ALA A 14 8.72 -4.06 -20.10
CA ALA A 14 7.73 -4.00 -19.06
C ALA A 14 8.03 -2.81 -18.13
N ARG A 15 7.03 -1.97 -17.87
CA ARG A 15 7.22 -0.73 -17.11
C ARG A 15 6.79 -0.97 -15.68
N THR A 16 7.73 -0.88 -14.75
CA THR A 16 7.42 -0.83 -13.33
C THR A 16 6.83 0.54 -12.99
N LEU A 17 5.85 0.62 -12.09
CA LEU A 17 5.24 1.87 -11.60
C LEU A 17 6.20 2.65 -10.67
N THR A 18 7.46 2.81 -11.06
CA THR A 18 8.52 3.39 -10.23
C THR A 18 8.25 4.84 -9.87
N SER A 19 7.45 5.55 -10.67
CA SER A 19 6.95 6.91 -10.41
C SER A 19 6.24 7.02 -9.04
N THR A 20 5.64 5.94 -8.56
CA THR A 20 4.95 5.91 -7.25
C THR A 20 5.91 5.71 -6.07
N THR A 21 7.11 5.17 -6.30
CA THR A 21 8.04 4.76 -5.23
C THR A 21 8.46 5.95 -4.38
N ARG A 22 8.94 7.02 -5.02
CA ARG A 22 9.47 8.17 -4.30
C ARG A 22 8.39 8.88 -3.48
N PRO A 23 7.21 9.23 -4.04
CA PRO A 23 6.10 9.75 -3.24
C PRO A 23 5.69 8.84 -2.07
N THR A 24 5.70 7.52 -2.27
CA THR A 24 5.40 6.55 -1.21
C THR A 24 6.43 6.59 -0.07
N GLY A 25 7.73 6.63 -0.40
CA GLY A 25 8.80 6.75 0.60
C GLY A 25 8.70 8.06 1.41
N HIS A 26 8.22 9.13 0.79
CA HIS A 26 7.92 10.40 1.44
C HIS A 26 6.56 10.44 2.17
N GLY A 27 5.79 9.34 2.22
CA GLY A 27 4.47 9.34 2.87
C GLY A 27 3.37 10.13 2.13
N MET A 28 3.61 10.52 0.87
CA MET A 28 2.64 11.25 0.03
C MET A 28 1.71 10.28 -0.71
N PHE A 29 0.99 9.43 0.03
CA PHE A 29 0.19 8.34 -0.57
C PHE A 29 -0.93 8.84 -1.48
N GLY A 30 -1.61 9.94 -1.12
CA GLY A 30 -2.61 10.56 -2.01
C GLY A 30 -2.03 10.99 -3.36
N HIS A 31 -0.79 11.50 -3.37
CA HIS A 31 -0.09 11.84 -4.62
C HIS A 31 0.36 10.59 -5.39
N ALA A 32 0.92 9.59 -4.71
CA ALA A 32 1.31 8.31 -5.31
C ALA A 32 0.11 7.61 -5.97
N ARG A 33 -1.05 7.65 -5.31
CA ARG A 33 -2.30 7.08 -5.78
C ARG A 33 -2.84 7.82 -7.01
N GLN A 34 -2.79 9.15 -7.02
CA GLN A 34 -3.13 9.95 -8.21
C GLN A 34 -2.26 9.58 -9.42
N ILE A 35 -0.94 9.42 -9.22
CA ILE A 35 -0.03 8.96 -10.29
C ILE A 35 -0.47 7.61 -10.85
N ALA A 36 -0.79 6.65 -9.98
CA ALA A 36 -1.25 5.32 -10.40
C ALA A 36 -2.62 5.34 -11.11
N LEU A 37 -3.52 6.26 -10.74
CA LEU A 37 -4.82 6.47 -11.40
C LEU A 37 -4.66 7.10 -12.80
N ASP A 38 -3.77 8.07 -12.95
CA ASP A 38 -3.55 8.80 -14.20
C ASP A 38 -2.72 7.99 -15.21
N GLU A 39 -2.01 6.95 -14.77
CA GLU A 39 -1.19 6.14 -15.64
C GLU A 39 -2.03 5.29 -16.61
N LYS A 40 -1.72 5.40 -17.91
CA LYS A 40 -2.31 4.54 -18.94
C LYS A 40 -1.73 3.14 -18.83
N ILE A 41 -2.54 2.19 -18.38
CA ILE A 41 -2.09 0.85 -18.00
C ILE A 41 -2.52 -0.18 -19.05
N LYS A 42 -1.59 -1.06 -19.44
CA LYS A 42 -1.89 -2.19 -20.32
C LYS A 42 -2.72 -3.24 -19.56
N PRO A 43 -3.61 -4.00 -20.22
CA PRO A 43 -4.41 -5.04 -19.55
C PRO A 43 -3.57 -6.02 -18.71
N ILE A 44 -2.38 -6.38 -19.20
CA ILE A 44 -1.43 -7.28 -18.51
C ILE A 44 -0.88 -6.72 -17.19
N ASP A 45 -0.93 -5.41 -16.98
CA ASP A 45 -0.42 -4.70 -15.81
C ASP A 45 -1.55 -4.24 -14.88
N ARG A 46 -2.82 -4.58 -15.22
CA ARG A 46 -3.99 -4.18 -14.43
C ARG A 46 -3.87 -4.63 -12.98
N MET A 47 -3.51 -5.88 -12.72
CA MET A 47 -3.37 -6.38 -11.34
C MET A 47 -2.28 -5.64 -10.56
N LEU A 48 -1.15 -5.27 -11.20
CA LEU A 48 -0.11 -4.48 -10.55
C LEU A 48 -0.63 -3.11 -10.12
N ARG A 49 -1.45 -2.47 -10.98
CA ARG A 49 -2.12 -1.22 -10.64
C ARG A 49 -3.07 -1.40 -9.46
N GLU A 50 -3.96 -2.38 -9.51
CA GLU A 50 -4.95 -2.62 -8.45
C GLU A 50 -4.27 -2.92 -7.12
N ALA A 51 -3.19 -3.72 -7.13
CA ALA A 51 -2.35 -3.97 -5.96
C ALA A 51 -1.69 -2.69 -5.43
N THR A 52 -1.14 -1.86 -6.31
CA THR A 52 -0.52 -0.57 -5.95
C THR A 52 -1.55 0.37 -5.33
N LEU A 53 -2.72 0.49 -5.95
CA LEU A 53 -3.82 1.30 -5.46
C LEU A 53 -4.33 0.80 -4.11
N GLY A 54 -4.55 -0.50 -3.95
CA GLY A 54 -4.99 -1.09 -2.68
C GLY A 54 -4.01 -0.80 -1.53
N VAL A 55 -2.73 -1.09 -1.73
CA VAL A 55 -1.68 -0.84 -0.72
C VAL A 55 -1.58 0.63 -0.36
N LEU A 56 -1.56 1.54 -1.35
CA LEU A 56 -1.50 2.98 -1.10
C LEU A 56 -2.75 3.51 -0.39
N THR A 57 -3.92 2.97 -0.74
CA THR A 57 -5.20 3.39 -0.14
C THR A 57 -5.29 2.94 1.31
N LEU A 58 -4.88 1.70 1.60
CA LEU A 58 -4.82 1.20 2.98
C LEU A 58 -3.78 1.94 3.82
N ALA A 59 -2.57 2.18 3.28
CA ALA A 59 -1.52 2.90 3.97
C ALA A 59 -1.86 4.36 4.28
N ASP A 60 -2.72 4.95 3.46
CA ASP A 60 -3.25 6.29 3.68
C ASP A 60 -4.43 6.31 4.65
N GLY A 61 -4.85 5.17 5.22
CA GLY A 61 -5.92 5.09 6.21
C GLY A 61 -7.33 5.01 5.64
N LEU A 62 -7.53 4.48 4.43
CA LEU A 62 -8.82 4.44 3.74
C LEU A 62 -9.26 3.00 3.45
N PRO A 63 -9.58 2.18 4.47
CA PRO A 63 -9.80 0.74 4.28
C PRO A 63 -11.04 0.42 3.42
N GLU A 64 -12.11 1.21 3.51
CA GLU A 64 -13.32 1.01 2.69
C GLU A 64 -13.01 1.23 1.20
N GLN A 65 -12.28 2.30 0.87
CA GLN A 65 -11.92 2.61 -0.52
C GLN A 65 -10.85 1.65 -1.08
N ALA A 66 -10.12 0.96 -0.21
CA ALA A 66 -9.16 -0.07 -0.59
C ALA A 66 -9.83 -1.42 -0.93
N GLU A 67 -11.08 -1.65 -0.52
CA GLU A 67 -11.77 -2.93 -0.64
C GLU A 67 -11.80 -3.46 -2.06
N GLU A 68 -12.29 -2.66 -3.00
CA GLU A 68 -12.52 -3.12 -4.37
C GLU A 68 -11.21 -3.36 -5.17
N PRO A 69 -10.17 -2.50 -5.14
CA PRO A 69 -8.86 -2.86 -5.67
C PRO A 69 -8.36 -4.20 -5.11
N PHE A 70 -8.54 -4.43 -3.81
CA PHE A 70 -8.13 -5.66 -3.16
C PHE A 70 -8.99 -6.86 -3.53
N ASN A 71 -10.30 -6.71 -3.69
CA ASN A 71 -11.18 -7.74 -4.22
C ASN A 71 -10.66 -8.21 -5.58
N ARG A 72 -10.42 -7.28 -6.53
CA ARG A 72 -9.88 -7.61 -7.86
C ARG A 72 -8.52 -8.31 -7.79
N VAL A 73 -7.64 -7.90 -6.88
CA VAL A 73 -6.34 -8.56 -6.65
C VAL A 73 -6.55 -9.99 -6.14
N TYR A 74 -7.37 -10.15 -5.10
CA TYR A 74 -7.67 -11.44 -4.48
C TYR A 74 -8.35 -12.40 -5.47
N GLU A 75 -9.25 -11.92 -6.32
CA GLU A 75 -9.84 -12.69 -7.43
C GLU A 75 -8.78 -13.18 -8.42
N THR A 76 -7.85 -12.31 -8.78
CA THR A 76 -6.80 -12.66 -9.75
C THR A 76 -5.80 -13.64 -9.15
N LEU A 77 -5.47 -13.50 -7.87
CA LEU A 77 -4.60 -14.42 -7.14
C LEU A 77 -5.22 -15.82 -7.05
N ARG A 78 -6.48 -15.94 -6.60
CA ARG A 78 -7.17 -17.24 -6.45
C ARG A 78 -7.43 -17.95 -7.77
N THR A 79 -7.53 -17.22 -8.88
CA THR A 79 -7.82 -17.83 -10.18
C THR A 79 -6.60 -18.60 -10.69
N ARG A 80 -6.68 -19.94 -10.63
CA ARG A 80 -5.73 -20.84 -11.30
C ARG A 80 -5.89 -20.69 -12.81
N GLY A 81 -4.78 -20.74 -13.56
CA GLY A 81 -4.86 -20.75 -15.02
C GLY A 81 -5.13 -19.40 -15.71
N VAL A 82 -5.02 -18.26 -15.02
CA VAL A 82 -5.08 -16.91 -15.68
C VAL A 82 -4.01 -16.76 -16.77
N ASN A 83 -2.93 -17.53 -16.69
CA ASN A 83 -1.88 -17.62 -17.71
C ASN A 83 -1.93 -18.95 -18.52
N VAL A 84 -3.02 -19.73 -18.43
CA VAL A 84 -3.17 -21.04 -19.10
C VAL A 84 -4.19 -20.90 -20.23
N GLY A 85 -3.64 -20.59 -21.40
CA GLY A 85 -4.25 -20.59 -22.73
C GLY A 85 -3.28 -19.87 -23.67
N ARG A 86 -2.53 -20.50 -24.60
CA ARG A 86 -2.59 -21.82 -25.26
C ARG A 86 -1.25 -22.55 -25.09
N ASP A 87 -1.33 -23.85 -24.82
CA ASP A 87 -0.24 -24.85 -24.74
C ASP A 87 0.83 -24.65 -23.67
N GLY A 88 1.04 -25.67 -22.83
CA GLY A 88 2.07 -25.71 -21.78
C GLY A 88 3.51 -25.50 -22.28
N ALA A 89 3.74 -25.54 -23.60
CA ALA A 89 4.99 -25.15 -24.25
C ALA A 89 5.15 -23.62 -24.42
N ALA A 90 4.05 -22.85 -24.49
CA ALA A 90 4.09 -21.38 -24.57
C ALA A 90 4.49 -20.72 -23.24
N VAL A 91 4.37 -21.45 -22.13
CA VAL A 91 4.83 -21.05 -20.78
C VAL A 91 6.37 -20.90 -20.71
N VAL A 92 7.12 -21.37 -21.70
CA VAL A 92 8.58 -21.12 -21.78
C VAL A 92 8.92 -20.11 -22.90
N LEU A 93 7.98 -19.86 -23.83
CA LEU A 93 8.27 -19.13 -25.07
C LEU A 93 7.93 -17.63 -25.01
N HIS A 94 6.94 -17.17 -24.24
CA HIS A 94 6.59 -15.73 -24.18
C HIS A 94 6.14 -15.26 -22.77
N GLU A 95 7.07 -14.72 -21.97
CA GLU A 95 6.74 -14.16 -20.63
C GLU A 95 6.24 -12.70 -20.67
N GLY A 96 6.59 -11.92 -21.70
CA GLY A 96 6.21 -10.51 -21.84
C GLY A 96 4.72 -10.22 -22.12
N VAL A 97 3.88 -11.27 -22.24
CA VAL A 97 2.43 -11.17 -22.48
C VAL A 97 1.63 -11.62 -21.25
N ARG A 98 2.31 -11.94 -20.13
CA ARG A 98 1.63 -12.44 -18.92
C ARG A 98 1.03 -11.32 -18.11
N THR A 99 -0.19 -11.57 -17.64
CA THR A 99 -0.79 -10.83 -16.54
C THR A 99 0.16 -10.90 -15.34
N TRP A 100 0.57 -9.74 -14.84
CA TRP A 100 1.41 -9.66 -13.66
C TRP A 100 0.65 -10.27 -12.47
N LYS A 101 1.25 -11.26 -11.80
CA LYS A 101 0.78 -11.75 -10.50
C LYS A 101 1.75 -11.43 -9.36
N GLY A 102 2.95 -10.94 -9.66
CA GLY A 102 4.02 -10.75 -8.68
C GLY A 102 4.80 -12.02 -8.36
N GLU A 103 5.91 -11.85 -7.67
CA GLU A 103 6.70 -12.91 -7.04
C GLU A 103 5.92 -13.52 -5.85
N PRO A 104 6.27 -14.73 -5.38
CA PRO A 104 5.56 -15.40 -4.29
C PRO A 104 5.50 -14.54 -3.01
N TYR A 105 6.59 -13.85 -2.67
CA TYR A 105 6.60 -12.92 -1.53
C TYR A 105 5.60 -11.75 -1.70
N GLU A 106 5.47 -11.20 -2.92
CA GLU A 106 4.53 -10.10 -3.21
C GLU A 106 3.10 -10.61 -3.13
N GLN A 107 2.83 -11.79 -3.66
CA GLN A 107 1.52 -12.42 -3.60
C GLN A 107 1.11 -12.68 -2.14
N ALA A 108 2.01 -13.27 -1.33
CA ALA A 108 1.72 -13.59 0.06
C ALA A 108 1.43 -12.31 0.86
N LEU A 109 2.22 -11.25 0.64
CA LEU A 109 1.94 -9.94 1.22
C LEU A 109 0.60 -9.36 0.74
N LEU A 110 0.22 -9.54 -0.52
CA LEU A 110 -1.08 -9.06 -1.02
C LEU A 110 -2.27 -9.77 -0.35
N TYR A 111 -2.17 -11.07 -0.04
CA TYR A 111 -3.17 -11.73 0.80
C TYR A 111 -3.21 -11.17 2.22
N VAL A 112 -2.06 -10.86 2.82
CA VAL A 112 -2.01 -10.19 4.13
C VAL A 112 -2.63 -8.80 4.08
N TYR A 113 -2.36 -8.01 3.03
CA TYR A 113 -3.00 -6.71 2.83
C TYR A 113 -4.52 -6.82 2.69
N PHE A 114 -5.01 -7.80 1.93
CA PHE A 114 -6.43 -8.10 1.85
C PHE A 114 -6.99 -8.46 3.23
N ALA A 115 -6.30 -9.33 3.98
CA ALA A 115 -6.73 -9.73 5.32
C ALA A 115 -6.76 -8.55 6.31
N MET A 116 -5.76 -7.68 6.28
CA MET A 116 -5.71 -6.45 7.07
C MET A 116 -6.85 -5.51 6.70
N GLN A 117 -7.11 -5.30 5.41
CA GLN A 117 -8.22 -4.45 4.97
C GLN A 117 -9.56 -4.99 5.47
N GLN A 118 -9.83 -6.29 5.31
CA GLN A 118 -11.05 -6.91 5.78
C GLN A 118 -11.19 -6.81 7.31
N ALA A 119 -10.10 -6.99 8.07
CA ALA A 119 -10.09 -6.80 9.51
C ALA A 119 -10.35 -5.34 9.92
N MET A 120 -9.80 -4.36 9.18
CA MET A 120 -10.01 -2.94 9.44
C MET A 120 -11.48 -2.51 9.28
N ILE A 121 -12.24 -3.18 8.41
CA ILE A 121 -13.69 -2.97 8.23
C ILE A 121 -14.55 -3.95 9.05
N GLY A 122 -13.96 -4.75 9.95
CA GLY A 122 -14.68 -5.69 10.82
C GLY A 122 -15.12 -7.00 10.17
N SER A 123 -14.68 -7.29 8.94
CA SER A 123 -14.98 -8.53 8.21
C SER A 123 -14.01 -9.67 8.59
N TRP A 124 -14.10 -10.12 9.84
CA TRP A 124 -13.17 -11.10 10.42
C TRP A 124 -13.16 -12.46 9.71
N GLY A 125 -14.31 -12.91 9.19
CA GLY A 125 -14.40 -14.16 8.43
C GLY A 125 -13.55 -14.13 7.15
N ASN A 126 -13.64 -13.03 6.40
CA ASN A 126 -12.85 -12.82 5.19
C ASN A 126 -11.37 -12.57 5.53
N ALA A 127 -11.09 -11.83 6.61
CA ALA A 127 -9.73 -11.62 7.09
C ALA A 127 -9.03 -12.95 7.40
N ARG A 128 -9.70 -13.83 8.15
CA ARG A 128 -9.21 -15.18 8.46
C ARG A 128 -8.95 -15.99 7.20
N ALA A 129 -9.91 -16.03 6.27
CA ALA A 129 -9.78 -16.81 5.04
C ALA A 129 -8.58 -16.34 4.19
N ALA A 130 -8.41 -15.03 4.04
CA ALA A 130 -7.31 -14.48 3.26
C ALA A 130 -5.95 -14.68 3.92
N ALA A 131 -5.85 -14.56 5.25
CA ALA A 131 -4.63 -14.91 5.98
C ALA A 131 -4.27 -16.39 5.79
N GLY A 132 -5.26 -17.30 5.84
CA GLY A 132 -5.08 -18.72 5.49
C GLY A 132 -4.55 -18.92 4.07
N SER A 133 -5.11 -18.23 3.07
CA SER A 133 -4.62 -18.29 1.68
C SER A 133 -3.15 -17.84 1.54
N ALA A 134 -2.70 -16.88 2.36
CA ALA A 134 -1.29 -16.48 2.38
C ALA A 134 -0.38 -17.61 2.88
N LEU A 135 -0.81 -18.33 3.92
CA LEU A 135 -0.07 -19.45 4.50
C LEU A 135 0.00 -20.63 3.52
N GLU A 136 -1.13 -21.02 2.95
CA GLU A 136 -1.23 -22.11 1.97
C GLU A 136 -0.38 -21.85 0.72
N MET A 137 -0.35 -20.62 0.21
CA MET A 137 0.50 -20.28 -0.94
C MET A 137 1.99 -20.50 -0.65
N ILE A 138 2.45 -20.13 0.55
CA ILE A 138 3.85 -20.31 0.93
C ILE A 138 4.18 -21.80 1.01
N ASP A 139 3.27 -22.63 1.53
CA ASP A 139 3.44 -24.08 1.52
C ASP A 139 3.45 -24.67 0.11
N GLU A 140 2.53 -24.25 -0.76
CA GLU A 140 2.49 -24.68 -2.17
C GLU A 140 3.80 -24.31 -2.88
N PHE A 141 4.35 -23.11 -2.61
CA PHE A 141 5.61 -22.68 -3.18
C PHE A 141 6.80 -23.50 -2.66
N ASP A 142 6.84 -23.79 -1.37
CA ASP A 142 7.90 -24.63 -0.78
C ASP A 142 7.85 -26.07 -1.26
N ALA A 143 6.66 -26.65 -1.36
CA ALA A 143 6.45 -27.96 -1.95
C ALA A 143 6.94 -27.99 -3.41
N ALA A 144 6.67 -26.95 -4.20
CA ALA A 144 7.17 -26.82 -5.58
C ALA A 144 8.71 -26.73 -5.66
N ARG A 145 9.37 -26.28 -4.59
CA ARG A 145 10.84 -26.27 -4.46
C ARG A 145 11.41 -27.58 -3.88
N GLY A 146 10.55 -28.53 -3.51
CA GLY A 146 10.96 -29.75 -2.79
C GLY A 146 11.41 -29.48 -1.35
N ILE A 147 11.00 -28.36 -0.77
CA ILE A 147 11.27 -28.02 0.64
C ILE A 147 10.13 -28.60 1.48
N ALA A 148 10.44 -29.64 2.25
CA ALA A 148 9.52 -30.17 3.24
C ALA A 148 9.80 -29.49 4.58
N ARG A 149 8.79 -28.81 5.14
CA ARG A 149 8.87 -28.25 6.49
C ARG A 149 8.48 -29.32 7.49
N GLY A 150 9.42 -29.71 8.36
CA GLY A 150 9.21 -30.67 9.45
C GLY A 150 8.53 -30.07 10.66
N LEU A 151 7.61 -29.13 10.43
CA LEU A 151 6.92 -28.43 11.47
C LEU A 151 5.76 -29.31 11.98
N PRO A 152 5.58 -29.51 13.30
CA PRO A 152 4.55 -30.40 13.82
C PRO A 152 3.16 -29.79 13.62
N SER A 153 2.12 -30.63 13.54
CA SER A 153 0.73 -30.15 13.66
C SER A 153 0.51 -29.54 15.04
N GLU A 154 -0.36 -28.53 15.13
CA GLU A 154 -0.69 -27.89 16.41
C GLU A 154 -1.44 -28.79 17.36
N ALA A 155 -1.47 -28.40 18.64
CA ALA A 155 -2.14 -29.12 19.72
C ALA A 155 -3.60 -29.48 19.37
N ASN A 156 -4.33 -28.55 18.75
CA ASN A 156 -5.71 -28.75 18.35
C ASN A 156 -5.87 -29.06 16.84
N GLY A 157 -4.78 -29.02 16.08
CA GLY A 157 -4.75 -29.37 14.66
C GLY A 157 -5.39 -28.34 13.71
N TYR A 158 -5.68 -27.12 14.18
CA TYR A 158 -6.39 -26.12 13.36
C TYR A 158 -5.50 -25.37 12.37
N VAL A 159 -4.21 -25.25 12.67
CA VAL A 159 -3.22 -24.74 11.71
C VAL A 159 -2.70 -25.94 10.91
N THR A 160 -3.26 -26.10 9.71
CA THR A 160 -2.88 -27.16 8.76
C THR A 160 -1.65 -26.78 7.94
N SER A 161 -1.38 -25.48 7.80
CA SER A 161 -0.24 -24.96 7.08
C SER A 161 1.06 -25.13 7.86
N GLN A 162 2.14 -25.45 7.15
CA GLN A 162 3.50 -25.51 7.69
C GLN A 162 4.26 -24.19 7.51
N SER A 163 3.60 -23.14 7.06
CA SER A 163 4.21 -21.85 6.78
C SER A 163 4.68 -21.14 8.04
N ASP A 164 5.76 -20.37 7.90
CA ASP A 164 6.40 -19.57 8.94
C ASP A 164 6.12 -18.06 8.73
N PHE A 165 5.14 -17.75 7.89
CA PHE A 165 4.82 -16.38 7.50
C PHE A 165 4.07 -15.64 8.61
N VAL A 166 4.85 -15.10 9.55
CA VAL A 166 4.39 -14.45 10.80
C VAL A 166 3.24 -13.45 10.61
N PRO A 167 3.26 -12.52 9.63
CA PRO A 167 2.12 -11.63 9.40
C PRO A 167 0.78 -12.34 9.20
N ALA A 168 0.77 -13.41 8.40
CA ALA A 168 -0.45 -14.16 8.15
C ALA A 168 -0.90 -14.94 9.38
N LEU A 169 0.04 -15.54 10.14
CA LEU A 169 -0.26 -16.23 11.40
C LEU A 169 -0.89 -15.28 12.43
N LEU A 170 -0.31 -14.09 12.63
CA LEU A 170 -0.83 -13.09 13.58
C LEU A 170 -2.23 -12.61 13.19
N ILE A 171 -2.44 -12.23 11.92
CA ILE A 171 -3.76 -11.77 11.47
C ILE A 171 -4.80 -12.90 11.54
N ALA A 172 -4.43 -14.14 11.22
CA ALA A 172 -5.32 -15.30 11.38
C ALA A 172 -5.66 -15.56 12.86
N GLY A 173 -4.69 -15.46 13.77
CA GLY A 173 -4.90 -15.59 15.21
C GLY A 173 -5.87 -14.54 15.74
N VAL A 174 -5.65 -13.26 15.42
CA VAL A 174 -6.54 -12.15 15.83
C VAL A 174 -7.93 -12.30 15.22
N ALA A 175 -8.04 -12.68 13.95
CA ALA A 175 -9.34 -12.91 13.32
C ALA A 175 -10.12 -14.06 13.98
N ASN A 176 -9.44 -15.15 14.37
CA ASN A 176 -10.07 -16.24 15.12
C ASN A 176 -10.49 -15.80 16.52
N ALA A 177 -9.66 -15.03 17.22
CA ALA A 177 -10.01 -14.49 18.53
C ALA A 177 -11.26 -13.59 18.45
N ALA A 178 -11.33 -12.69 17.47
CA ALA A 178 -12.48 -11.82 17.21
C ALA A 178 -13.75 -12.60 16.84
N LEU A 179 -13.63 -13.79 16.28
CA LEU A 179 -14.74 -14.70 15.97
C LEU A 179 -15.13 -15.62 17.15
N GLY A 180 -14.53 -15.44 18.33
CA GLY A 180 -14.79 -16.28 19.51
C GLY A 180 -14.14 -17.67 19.45
N ARG A 181 -13.14 -17.87 18.59
CA ARG A 181 -12.43 -19.15 18.39
C ARG A 181 -11.07 -19.13 19.09
N GLY A 182 -11.10 -19.06 20.43
CA GLY A 182 -9.90 -18.89 21.26
C GLY A 182 -8.84 -20.00 21.10
N ASP A 183 -9.28 -21.26 20.97
CA ASP A 183 -8.38 -22.40 20.77
C ASP A 183 -7.67 -22.33 19.41
N GLU A 184 -8.43 -22.05 18.34
CA GLU A 184 -7.87 -21.83 16.99
C GLU A 184 -6.89 -20.65 16.99
N ALA A 185 -7.23 -19.55 17.67
CA ALA A 185 -6.36 -18.38 17.79
C ALA A 185 -5.04 -18.72 18.49
N SER A 186 -5.11 -19.49 19.59
CA SER A 186 -3.94 -19.90 20.37
C SER A 186 -2.97 -20.75 19.56
N ASP A 187 -3.47 -21.68 18.74
CA ASP A 187 -2.65 -22.48 17.82
C ASP A 187 -1.83 -21.60 16.86
N TYR A 188 -2.41 -20.51 16.31
CA TYR A 188 -1.67 -19.55 15.47
C TYR A 188 -0.60 -18.79 16.26
N PHE A 189 -0.91 -18.36 17.48
CA PHE A 189 0.03 -17.64 18.34
C PHE A 189 1.20 -18.54 18.78
N ASP A 190 0.94 -19.80 19.13
CA ASP A 190 1.95 -20.78 19.47
C ASP A 190 2.89 -21.05 18.28
N ARG A 191 2.35 -21.06 17.04
CA ARG A 191 3.19 -21.13 15.83
C ARG A 191 4.13 -19.94 15.72
N VAL A 192 3.63 -18.72 15.97
CA VAL A 192 4.45 -17.51 15.95
C VAL A 192 5.57 -17.60 17.00
N ASP A 193 5.26 -18.05 18.21
CA ASP A 193 6.24 -18.20 19.29
C ASP A 193 7.35 -19.19 18.92
N ARG A 194 7.00 -20.29 18.23
CA ARG A 194 8.02 -21.26 17.77
C ARG A 194 8.88 -20.75 16.62
N VAL A 195 8.28 -20.08 15.64
CA VAL A 195 9.00 -19.54 14.47
C VAL A 195 9.84 -18.32 14.85
N ARG A 196 9.33 -17.49 15.76
CA ARG A 196 9.94 -16.22 16.14
C ARG A 196 9.78 -15.97 17.64
N PRO A 197 10.58 -16.65 18.50
CA PRO A 197 10.43 -16.59 19.96
C PRO A 197 10.45 -15.18 20.56
N ARG A 198 11.15 -14.23 19.94
CA ARG A 198 11.14 -12.83 20.40
C ARG A 198 9.75 -12.19 20.39
N MET A 199 8.79 -12.72 19.61
CA MET A 199 7.41 -12.25 19.53
C MET A 199 6.53 -12.70 20.70
N GLU A 200 7.01 -13.55 21.61
CA GLU A 200 6.23 -14.07 22.75
C GLU A 200 5.51 -12.97 23.57
N PRO A 201 6.11 -11.80 23.87
CA PRO A 201 5.39 -10.75 24.58
C PRO A 201 4.17 -10.21 23.81
N VAL A 202 4.26 -10.17 22.47
CA VAL A 202 3.18 -9.73 21.60
C VAL A 202 2.05 -10.76 21.58
N THR A 203 2.38 -12.03 21.36
CA THR A 203 1.39 -13.12 21.31
C THR A 203 0.76 -13.39 22.67
N ALA A 204 1.49 -13.25 23.78
CA ALA A 204 0.93 -13.35 25.12
C ALA A 204 -0.19 -12.33 25.37
N THR A 205 -0.01 -11.10 24.88
CA THR A 205 -1.00 -10.02 24.98
C THR A 205 -2.20 -10.27 24.07
N LEU A 206 -1.95 -10.77 22.86
CA LEU A 206 -3.03 -11.16 21.95
C LEU A 206 -3.85 -12.33 22.52
N ARG A 207 -3.19 -13.28 23.19
CA ARG A 207 -3.81 -14.45 23.81
C ARG A 207 -4.61 -14.08 25.06
N SER A 208 -4.14 -13.12 25.86
CA SER A 208 -4.86 -12.65 27.06
C SER A 208 -6.10 -11.81 26.72
N GLY A 209 -6.14 -11.21 25.52
CA GLY A 209 -7.20 -10.30 25.13
C GLY A 209 -7.07 -8.91 25.76
N ASP A 210 -5.92 -8.58 26.37
CA ASP A 210 -5.68 -7.27 26.98
C ASP A 210 -5.27 -6.21 25.95
N TYR A 211 -6.10 -6.04 24.93
CA TYR A 211 -5.96 -5.04 23.87
C TYR A 211 -7.33 -4.76 23.25
N ASP A 212 -7.54 -3.53 22.80
CA ASP A 212 -8.72 -3.13 22.00
C ASP A 212 -8.34 -2.79 20.56
N ALA A 213 -7.04 -2.74 20.25
CA ALA A 213 -6.55 -2.51 18.91
C ALA A 213 -5.25 -3.26 18.60
N LEU A 214 -5.14 -3.73 17.35
CA LEU A 214 -3.89 -4.20 16.77
C LEU A 214 -3.42 -3.18 15.74
N ILE A 215 -2.33 -2.49 16.03
CA ILE A 215 -1.68 -1.57 15.10
C ILE A 215 -0.61 -2.32 14.33
N VAL A 216 -0.77 -2.44 13.01
CA VAL A 216 0.26 -2.92 12.09
C VAL A 216 1.09 -1.73 11.65
N VAL A 217 2.36 -1.71 12.09
CA VAL A 217 3.28 -0.61 11.79
C VAL A 217 4.22 -1.03 10.67
N GLU A 218 4.20 -0.26 9.58
CA GLU A 218 5.05 -0.43 8.41
C GLU A 218 6.15 0.63 8.38
N ILE A 219 7.36 0.25 7.97
CA ILE A 219 8.44 1.21 7.72
C ILE A 219 9.26 0.85 6.48
N GLY A 220 9.87 1.88 5.88
CA GLY A 220 10.87 1.72 4.85
C GLY A 220 10.27 1.44 3.47
N VAL A 221 11.15 1.07 2.56
CA VAL A 221 10.79 0.76 1.17
C VAL A 221 11.28 -0.65 0.87
N GLY A 222 10.34 -1.54 0.53
CA GLY A 222 10.62 -2.93 0.21
C GLY A 222 11.55 -3.07 -1.00
N PRO A 223 11.99 -4.29 -1.34
CA PRO A 223 12.89 -4.49 -2.47
C PRO A 223 12.25 -4.06 -3.80
N GLY A 224 13.10 -3.73 -4.77
CA GLY A 224 12.73 -3.54 -6.16
C GLY A 224 13.26 -4.68 -7.03
N LYS A 225 12.89 -4.68 -8.30
CA LYS A 225 13.42 -5.60 -9.31
C LYS A 225 14.08 -4.81 -10.44
N GLU A 226 15.28 -5.22 -10.81
CA GLU A 226 16.06 -4.63 -11.90
C GLU A 226 16.53 -5.73 -12.85
N ALA A 227 16.65 -5.39 -14.13
CA ALA A 227 17.25 -6.29 -15.11
C ALA A 227 18.76 -6.31 -14.90
N ALA A 228 19.34 -7.51 -14.87
CA ALA A 228 20.76 -7.76 -14.69
C ALA A 228 21.28 -8.74 -15.75
N GLY A 229 22.61 -8.78 -15.91
CA GLY A 229 23.30 -9.53 -16.96
C GLY A 229 23.43 -8.74 -18.27
N GLY A 230 24.33 -9.17 -19.17
CA GLY A 230 24.63 -8.47 -20.42
C GLY A 230 23.47 -8.40 -21.43
N ASP A 231 22.39 -9.14 -21.17
CA ASP A 231 21.19 -9.25 -22.00
C ASP A 231 19.88 -8.95 -21.23
N GLY A 232 19.97 -8.60 -19.94
CA GLY A 232 18.80 -8.38 -19.08
C GLY A 232 17.95 -9.63 -18.84
N ALA A 233 18.48 -10.83 -19.07
CA ALA A 233 17.74 -12.09 -18.90
C ALA A 233 17.55 -12.50 -17.43
N VAL A 234 18.24 -11.84 -16.50
CA VAL A 234 18.15 -12.08 -15.05
C VAL A 234 17.40 -10.92 -14.41
N SER A 235 16.41 -11.23 -13.57
CA SER A 235 15.86 -10.23 -12.64
C SER A 235 16.67 -10.31 -11.36
N GLN A 236 17.26 -9.20 -10.95
CA GLN A 236 17.92 -9.07 -9.65
C GLN A 236 17.01 -8.34 -8.67
N LEU A 237 17.01 -8.80 -7.42
CA LEU A 237 16.37 -8.10 -6.32
C LEU A 237 17.28 -6.96 -5.85
N THR A 238 16.79 -5.73 -5.89
CA THR A 238 17.53 -4.56 -5.43
C THR A 238 16.97 -4.10 -4.09
N ARG A 239 17.78 -4.20 -3.03
CA ARG A 239 17.41 -3.73 -1.69
C ARG A 239 17.39 -2.20 -1.70
N ARG A 240 16.21 -1.60 -1.53
CA ARG A 240 16.03 -0.13 -1.49
C ARG A 240 16.14 0.45 -0.08
N TRP A 241 16.03 -0.41 0.94
CA TRP A 241 16.15 -0.07 2.35
C TRP A 241 16.90 -1.18 3.08
N PRO A 242 17.78 -0.86 4.06
CA PRO A 242 18.60 -1.87 4.74
C PRO A 242 17.77 -2.81 5.63
N SER A 243 18.23 -4.06 5.70
CA SER A 243 17.73 -5.08 6.63
C SER A 243 18.46 -4.96 7.97
N ASP A 244 17.74 -4.89 9.08
CA ASP A 244 18.30 -4.96 10.44
C ASP A 244 17.22 -5.48 11.41
N GLU A 245 17.59 -5.73 12.67
CA GLU A 245 16.69 -6.29 13.70
C GLU A 245 16.25 -5.26 14.74
N ARG A 246 16.29 -3.97 14.42
CA ARG A 246 15.88 -2.92 15.36
C ARG A 246 14.41 -3.09 15.74
N GLU A 247 14.15 -2.98 17.02
CA GLU A 247 12.82 -3.00 17.60
C GLU A 247 12.11 -1.65 17.38
N LEU A 248 10.78 -1.71 17.33
CA LEU A 248 9.92 -0.55 17.30
C LEU A 248 9.61 -0.13 18.73
N ARG A 249 9.99 1.08 19.10
CA ARG A 249 9.61 1.69 20.37
C ARG A 249 8.26 2.35 20.24
N VAL A 250 7.39 2.09 21.20
CA VAL A 250 6.04 2.65 21.30
C VAL A 250 6.01 3.52 22.53
N ARG A 251 5.72 4.81 22.37
CA ARG A 251 5.72 5.78 23.48
C ARG A 251 4.42 6.57 23.55
N THR A 252 4.07 6.96 24.77
CA THR A 252 3.00 7.90 25.08
C THR A 252 3.61 9.11 25.79
N SER A 253 2.80 10.14 26.08
CA SER A 253 3.26 11.29 26.87
C SER A 253 3.74 10.91 28.28
N ALA A 254 3.32 9.75 28.79
CA ALA A 254 3.75 9.20 30.07
C ALA A 254 5.11 8.48 30.02
N GLY A 255 5.64 8.18 28.83
CA GLY A 255 6.93 7.52 28.65
C GLY A 255 6.92 6.40 27.62
N GLU A 256 7.97 5.58 27.61
CA GLU A 256 8.06 4.39 26.76
C GLU A 256 7.10 3.32 27.29
N LEU A 257 6.16 2.91 26.43
CA LEU A 257 5.20 1.87 26.74
C LEU A 257 5.87 0.50 26.49
N TRP A 258 6.36 0.27 25.25
CA TRP A 258 6.81 -1.05 24.77
C TRP A 258 8.00 -0.92 23.81
N SER A 259 8.80 -2.00 23.75
CA SER A 259 9.72 -2.27 22.64
C SER A 259 9.22 -3.53 21.91
N ILE A 260 8.86 -3.36 20.65
CA ILE A 260 8.18 -4.39 19.84
C ILE A 260 9.20 -5.03 18.88
N PRO A 261 9.39 -6.36 18.93
CA PRO A 261 10.27 -7.07 18.03
C PRO A 261 9.80 -6.98 16.57
N LEU A 262 10.76 -7.10 15.65
CA LEU A 262 10.49 -7.14 14.21
C LEU A 262 9.58 -8.32 13.85
N GLY A 263 8.43 -8.05 13.21
CA GLY A 263 7.46 -9.07 12.78
C GLY A 263 7.74 -9.64 11.39
N LEU A 264 8.26 -8.86 10.45
CA LEU A 264 8.73 -9.31 9.13
C LEU A 264 9.83 -8.40 8.58
N ASP A 265 10.89 -8.99 8.01
CA ASP A 265 11.82 -8.31 7.10
C ASP A 265 11.50 -8.70 5.65
N VAL A 266 11.05 -7.73 4.84
CA VAL A 266 10.60 -8.01 3.47
C VAL A 266 11.75 -8.32 2.52
N ASN A 267 12.98 -7.83 2.78
CA ASN A 267 14.13 -8.19 1.95
C ASN A 267 14.50 -9.66 2.17
N ARG A 268 14.61 -10.09 3.42
CA ARG A 268 14.89 -11.50 3.76
C ARG A 268 13.77 -12.41 3.25
N PHE A 269 12.51 -11.98 3.38
CA PHE A 269 11.36 -12.70 2.86
C PHE A 269 11.40 -12.82 1.33
N ALA A 270 11.67 -11.72 0.61
CA ALA A 270 11.80 -11.75 -0.84
C ALA A 270 12.97 -12.62 -1.34
N GLU A 271 14.08 -12.65 -0.60
CA GLU A 271 15.21 -13.55 -0.89
C GLU A 271 14.85 -15.02 -0.72
N ALA A 272 14.06 -15.35 0.31
CA ALA A 272 13.58 -16.70 0.54
C ALA A 272 12.50 -17.14 -0.47
N TYR A 273 11.67 -16.22 -0.96
CA TYR A 273 10.46 -16.52 -1.74
C TYR A 273 10.41 -15.75 -3.09
N ARG A 274 11.35 -16.09 -3.98
CA ARG A 274 11.44 -15.58 -5.36
C ARG A 274 11.61 -16.69 -6.40
N TRP A 275 11.19 -16.45 -7.63
CA TRP A 275 11.31 -17.40 -8.75
C TRP A 275 12.74 -17.46 -9.34
N ASP A 276 13.72 -17.90 -8.55
CA ASP A 276 15.11 -18.00 -9.02
C ASP A 276 15.35 -19.09 -10.06
N HIS A 277 14.61 -20.20 -10.00
CA HIS A 277 14.82 -21.32 -10.93
C HIS A 277 14.42 -21.00 -12.37
N LEU A 278 13.54 -20.01 -12.59
CA LEU A 278 13.20 -19.52 -13.93
C LEU A 278 14.36 -18.75 -14.57
N ALA A 279 15.28 -18.19 -13.78
CA ALA A 279 16.45 -17.48 -14.32
C ALA A 279 17.36 -18.42 -15.14
N LYS A 280 17.52 -19.68 -14.72
CA LYS A 280 18.31 -20.69 -15.46
C LYS A 280 17.70 -20.98 -16.84
N ALA A 281 16.37 -21.13 -16.92
CA ALA A 281 15.69 -21.33 -18.21
C ALA A 281 15.87 -20.13 -19.15
N ARG A 282 15.80 -18.89 -18.62
CA ARG A 282 16.03 -17.66 -19.39
C ARG A 282 17.46 -17.54 -19.90
N GLN A 283 18.44 -17.89 -19.07
CA GLN A 283 19.86 -17.91 -19.46
C GLN A 283 20.11 -18.89 -20.60
N ILE A 284 19.51 -20.09 -20.55
CA ILE A 284 19.60 -21.09 -21.64
C ILE A 284 18.93 -20.55 -22.93
N LYS A 285 17.77 -19.93 -22.80
CA LYS A 285 17.06 -19.32 -23.95
C LYS A 285 17.90 -18.21 -24.60
N SER A 286 18.48 -17.33 -23.79
CA SER A 286 19.32 -16.23 -24.28
C SER A 286 20.64 -16.72 -24.88
N SER A 287 21.29 -17.73 -24.27
CA SER A 287 22.52 -18.31 -24.81
C SER A 287 22.26 -19.00 -26.16
N THR A 288 21.14 -19.71 -26.29
CA THR A 288 20.67 -20.29 -27.55
C THR A 288 20.42 -19.20 -28.59
N GLY A 289 19.71 -18.12 -28.21
CA GLY A 289 19.47 -16.99 -29.10
C GLY A 289 20.76 -16.29 -29.56
N THR A 290 21.73 -16.14 -28.65
CA THR A 290 23.05 -15.57 -28.97
C THR A 290 23.83 -16.46 -29.93
N LEU A 291 23.82 -17.78 -29.72
CA LEU A 291 24.45 -18.75 -30.62
C LEU A 291 23.82 -18.70 -32.02
N MET A 292 22.49 -18.70 -32.12
CA MET A 292 21.77 -18.59 -33.39
C MET A 292 22.07 -17.27 -34.11
N THR A 293 22.11 -16.16 -33.37
CA THR A 293 22.46 -14.84 -33.92
C THR A 293 23.89 -14.85 -34.49
N GLY A 294 24.85 -15.39 -33.73
CA GLY A 294 26.26 -15.49 -34.17
C GLY A 294 26.42 -16.40 -35.38
N ALA A 295 25.82 -17.59 -35.35
CA ALA A 295 25.85 -18.53 -36.47
C ALA A 295 25.17 -17.95 -37.73
N GLY A 296 24.02 -17.29 -37.56
CA GLY A 296 23.32 -16.61 -38.64
C GLY A 296 24.13 -15.49 -39.29
N ALA A 297 24.82 -14.68 -38.47
CA ALA A 297 25.70 -13.62 -38.95
C ALA A 297 26.89 -14.15 -39.76
N VAL A 298 27.50 -15.28 -39.33
CA VAL A 298 28.58 -15.94 -40.08
C VAL A 298 28.07 -16.51 -41.40
N MET A 299 26.90 -17.17 -41.39
CA MET A 299 26.30 -17.76 -42.60
C MET A 299 25.87 -16.70 -43.63
N LEU A 300 25.49 -15.50 -43.19
CA LEU A 300 25.21 -14.36 -44.08
C LEU A 300 26.44 -13.90 -44.89
N MET A 301 27.66 -14.23 -44.45
CA MET A 301 28.91 -13.92 -45.16
C MET A 301 29.31 -15.00 -46.19
N SER A 302 28.55 -16.10 -46.30
CA SER A 302 28.80 -17.15 -47.30
C SER A 302 28.55 -16.64 -48.73
N ASP A 303 29.19 -17.23 -49.73
CA ASP A 303 28.91 -16.95 -51.15
C ASP A 303 27.69 -17.74 -51.69
N ASP A 304 27.21 -18.73 -50.95
CA ASP A 304 26.05 -19.54 -51.31
C ASP A 304 24.73 -18.84 -50.89
N GLU A 305 23.84 -18.61 -51.85
CA GLU A 305 22.56 -17.93 -51.64
C GLU A 305 21.63 -18.69 -50.68
N GLY A 306 21.61 -20.02 -50.73
CA GLY A 306 20.83 -20.85 -49.81
C GLY A 306 21.33 -20.75 -48.38
N VAL A 307 22.66 -20.71 -48.20
CA VAL A 307 23.29 -20.51 -46.88
C VAL A 307 23.02 -19.11 -46.34
N ARG A 308 22.98 -18.08 -47.19
CA ARG A 308 22.59 -16.71 -46.77
C ARG A 308 21.17 -16.65 -46.25
N TRP A 309 20.20 -17.28 -46.91
CA TRP A 309 18.81 -17.31 -46.46
C TRP A 309 18.64 -18.09 -45.14
N ALA A 310 19.33 -19.21 -44.99
CA ALA A 310 19.39 -19.93 -43.72
C ALA A 310 20.02 -19.07 -42.60
N GLY A 311 21.09 -18.33 -42.93
CA GLY A 311 21.75 -17.39 -42.04
C GLY A 311 20.85 -16.25 -41.58
N LEU A 312 20.07 -15.65 -42.50
CA LEU A 312 19.08 -14.64 -42.16
C LEU A 312 18.00 -15.20 -41.23
N GLY A 313 17.50 -16.40 -41.51
CA GLY A 313 16.51 -17.08 -40.66
C GLY A 313 17.02 -17.33 -39.24
N LEU A 314 18.25 -17.82 -39.10
CA LEU A 314 18.90 -18.03 -37.80
C LEU A 314 19.16 -16.72 -37.07
N LEU A 315 19.60 -15.67 -37.78
CA LEU A 315 19.82 -14.35 -37.20
C LEU A 315 18.52 -13.77 -36.63
N LEU A 316 17.45 -13.76 -37.43
CA LEU A 316 16.14 -13.25 -37.01
C LEU A 316 15.54 -14.11 -35.88
N GLY A 317 15.63 -15.44 -35.99
CA GLY A 317 15.18 -16.36 -34.94
C GLY A 317 15.95 -16.19 -33.64
N GLY A 318 17.27 -15.98 -33.71
CA GLY A 318 18.14 -15.72 -32.56
C GLY A 318 17.80 -14.40 -31.87
N LEU A 319 17.60 -13.33 -32.65
CA LEU A 319 17.21 -12.01 -32.14
C LEU A 319 15.81 -12.03 -31.51
N LEU A 320 14.84 -12.71 -32.11
CA LEU A 320 13.50 -12.89 -31.53
C LEU A 320 13.54 -13.71 -30.24
N THR A 321 14.33 -14.78 -30.21
CA THR A 321 14.51 -15.63 -29.02
C THR A 321 15.13 -14.83 -27.87
N LYS A 322 16.11 -13.97 -28.17
CA LYS A 322 16.78 -13.07 -27.22
C LYS A 322 15.87 -11.93 -26.75
N ALA A 323 15.09 -11.33 -27.64
CA ALA A 323 14.10 -10.32 -27.27
C ALA A 323 13.04 -10.90 -26.30
N GLY A 324 12.66 -12.17 -26.50
CA GLY A 324 11.76 -12.91 -25.61
C GLY A 324 12.40 -13.52 -24.36
N SER A 325 13.68 -13.28 -24.08
CA SER A 325 14.37 -13.77 -22.88
C SER A 325 14.58 -12.71 -21.80
N GLN A 326 14.09 -11.48 -22.00
CA GLN A 326 14.16 -10.42 -20.99
C GLN A 326 13.40 -10.81 -19.73
N ALA A 327 13.99 -10.51 -18.57
CA ALA A 327 13.38 -10.76 -17.29
C ALA A 327 12.19 -9.81 -17.03
N ASP A 328 11.16 -10.31 -16.37
CA ASP A 328 10.07 -9.48 -15.88
C ASP A 328 10.54 -8.65 -14.67
N THR A 329 10.74 -7.35 -14.88
CA THR A 329 11.17 -6.39 -13.84
C THR A 329 10.00 -5.72 -13.14
N ARG A 330 8.74 -6.03 -13.50
CA ARG A 330 7.57 -5.50 -12.81
C ARG A 330 7.58 -5.98 -11.36
N SER A 331 7.40 -5.04 -10.45
CA SER A 331 7.36 -5.28 -9.00
C SER A 331 6.38 -4.31 -8.34
N LEU A 332 5.78 -4.74 -7.25
CA LEU A 332 4.96 -3.92 -6.36
C LEU A 332 5.86 -2.99 -5.54
N SER A 333 6.23 -1.87 -6.14
CA SER A 333 7.25 -0.98 -5.60
C SER A 333 6.84 -0.20 -4.34
N VAL A 334 5.57 -0.30 -3.94
CA VAL A 334 4.99 0.40 -2.78
C VAL A 334 5.01 -0.42 -1.49
N LEU A 335 5.50 -1.67 -1.50
CA LEU A 335 5.66 -2.45 -0.27
C LEU A 335 6.62 -1.77 0.72
N PRO A 336 6.40 -1.89 2.04
CA PRO A 336 7.36 -1.47 3.05
C PRO A 336 8.52 -2.47 3.14
N GLN A 337 9.55 -2.15 3.93
CA GLN A 337 10.64 -3.08 4.21
C GLN A 337 10.40 -3.89 5.49
N ARG A 338 9.61 -3.38 6.44
CA ARG A 338 9.33 -4.07 7.71
C ARG A 338 7.88 -3.95 8.15
N TYR A 339 7.49 -4.94 8.95
CA TYR A 339 6.22 -4.98 9.66
C TYR A 339 6.47 -5.23 11.15
N TYR A 340 5.73 -4.51 11.98
CA TYR A 340 5.61 -4.71 13.43
C TYR A 340 4.13 -4.80 13.79
N PHE A 341 3.82 -5.53 14.86
CA PHE A 341 2.46 -5.80 15.31
C PHE A 341 2.33 -5.36 16.77
N VAL A 342 1.52 -4.34 17.02
CA VAL A 342 1.43 -3.68 18.32
C VAL A 342 0.00 -3.84 18.86
N PRO A 343 -0.26 -4.84 19.72
CA PRO A 343 -1.48 -4.88 20.51
C PRO A 343 -1.44 -3.74 21.53
N ILE A 344 -2.53 -2.98 21.63
CA ILE A 344 -2.62 -1.83 22.53
C ILE A 344 -4.04 -1.63 23.03
N ARG A 345 -4.15 -0.92 24.16
CA ARG A 345 -5.40 -0.34 24.65
C ARG A 345 -5.44 1.14 24.33
N THR A 346 -6.50 1.58 23.69
CA THR A 346 -6.61 2.96 23.22
C THR A 346 -6.92 3.98 24.29
N ASP A 347 -7.37 3.52 25.46
CA ASP A 347 -7.59 4.38 26.62
C ASP A 347 -6.28 4.87 27.28
N ASP A 348 -5.13 4.32 26.88
CA ASP A 348 -3.85 4.58 27.52
C ASP A 348 -3.21 5.91 27.09
N ALA A 349 -3.64 6.51 25.96
CA ALA A 349 -3.07 7.76 25.47
C ALA A 349 -3.95 8.47 24.43
N GLU A 350 -3.85 9.80 24.39
CA GLU A 350 -4.43 10.62 23.30
C GLU A 350 -3.63 10.50 22.00
N ALA A 351 -2.31 10.27 22.10
CA ALA A 351 -1.41 10.11 20.96
C ALA A 351 -0.27 9.15 21.29
N ILE A 352 0.23 8.46 20.26
CA ILE A 352 1.29 7.47 20.36
C ILE A 352 2.40 7.77 19.37
N GLU A 353 3.64 7.76 19.85
CA GLU A 353 4.84 7.76 19.01
C GLU A 353 5.28 6.33 18.69
N PHE A 354 5.43 6.03 17.41
CA PHE A 354 6.08 4.84 16.90
C PHE A 354 7.46 5.21 16.38
N ALA A 355 8.54 4.62 16.90
CA ALA A 355 9.91 5.00 16.55
C ALA A 355 10.86 3.80 16.41
N ILE A 356 11.69 3.78 15.37
CA ILE A 356 12.69 2.71 15.17
C ILE A 356 14.09 3.26 15.42
N GLY A 357 14.54 3.14 16.67
CA GLY A 357 15.82 3.68 17.11
C GLY A 357 15.76 5.17 17.48
N ALA A 358 16.91 5.84 17.41
CA ALA A 358 17.08 7.22 17.87
C ALA A 358 17.32 8.22 16.71
N ARG A 359 17.31 7.77 15.45
CA ARG A 359 17.58 8.64 14.31
C ARG A 359 16.36 9.50 14.00
N SER A 360 16.61 10.76 13.67
CA SER A 360 15.58 11.67 13.21
C SER A 360 14.99 11.18 11.89
N GLY A 361 13.67 11.01 11.80
CA GLY A 361 12.97 10.57 10.58
C GLY A 361 12.54 9.10 10.56
N GLU A 362 12.84 8.33 11.61
CA GLU A 362 12.33 6.96 11.80
C GLU A 362 11.26 6.89 12.89
N SER A 363 10.57 8.01 13.14
CA SER A 363 9.47 8.10 14.10
C SER A 363 8.23 8.81 13.54
N MET A 364 7.08 8.50 14.12
CA MET A 364 5.81 9.12 13.78
C MET A 364 4.87 9.12 14.99
N VAL A 365 4.29 10.29 15.29
CA VAL A 365 3.18 10.40 16.25
C VAL A 365 1.84 10.28 15.53
N VAL A 366 0.96 9.41 16.00
CA VAL A 366 -0.45 9.31 15.57
C VAL A 366 -1.38 9.66 16.71
N PRO A 367 -2.52 10.34 16.46
CA PRO A 367 -3.59 10.44 17.43
C PRO A 367 -4.23 9.06 17.60
N LEU A 368 -4.59 8.73 18.84
CA LEU A 368 -5.17 7.45 19.24
C LEU A 368 -6.62 7.64 19.67
N ALA A 369 -7.40 8.30 18.82
CA ALA A 369 -8.85 8.33 18.96
C ALA A 369 -9.42 7.19 18.11
N LEU A 370 -9.62 6.03 18.73
CA LEU A 370 -10.32 4.92 18.08
C LEU A 370 -11.79 4.90 18.49
N ASP A 371 -12.65 4.77 17.48
CA ASP A 371 -14.05 4.46 17.71
C ASP A 371 -14.13 3.11 18.43
N ARG A 372 -14.75 3.12 19.61
CA ARG A 372 -14.96 1.93 20.43
C ARG A 372 -15.96 1.01 19.73
N GLY A 373 -15.43 0.11 18.91
CA GLY A 373 -16.19 -0.98 18.29
C GLY A 373 -16.44 -2.15 19.23
N HIS A 374 -17.30 -3.08 18.81
CA HIS A 374 -17.45 -4.37 19.49
C HIS A 374 -16.31 -5.28 19.02
N GLY A 375 -15.26 -5.40 19.84
CA GLY A 375 -14.08 -6.23 19.56
C GLY A 375 -12.84 -5.44 19.13
N PRO A 376 -11.70 -6.13 18.92
CA PRO A 376 -10.43 -5.47 18.66
C PRO A 376 -10.41 -4.79 17.28
N ALA A 377 -9.98 -3.54 17.21
CA ALA A 377 -9.82 -2.82 15.95
C ALA A 377 -8.45 -3.12 15.31
N VAL A 378 -8.39 -3.53 14.04
CA VAL A 378 -7.12 -3.51 13.30
C VAL A 378 -6.91 -2.12 12.71
N ARG A 379 -5.69 -1.60 12.78
CA ARG A 379 -5.28 -0.34 12.15
C ARG A 379 -3.91 -0.49 11.52
N MET A 380 -3.62 0.38 10.56
CA MET A 380 -2.35 0.41 9.85
C MET A 380 -1.71 1.78 9.98
N VAL A 381 -0.44 1.80 10.39
CA VAL A 381 0.40 3.00 10.45
C VAL A 381 1.60 2.77 9.57
N ARG A 382 1.88 3.69 8.64
CA ARG A 382 3.11 3.63 7.85
C ARG A 382 4.01 4.81 8.18
N ILE A 383 5.18 4.51 8.74
CA ILE A 383 6.22 5.51 9.02
C ILE A 383 6.92 5.83 7.69
N PRO A 384 7.00 7.11 7.28
CA PRO A 384 7.75 7.52 6.10
C PRO A 384 9.21 7.07 6.18
N ALA A 385 9.78 6.70 5.04
CA ALA A 385 11.16 6.26 4.94
C ALA A 385 12.13 7.45 4.75
N ASP A 386 11.65 8.57 4.22
CA ASP A 386 12.52 9.70 3.88
C ASP A 386 12.57 10.74 5.00
N GLU A 387 13.79 11.20 5.30
CA GLU A 387 14.01 12.36 6.14
C GLU A 387 13.21 13.57 5.66
N ALA A 388 13.03 13.85 4.37
CA ALA A 388 12.32 15.03 3.87
C ALA A 388 10.92 15.27 4.49
N TYR A 389 10.33 14.26 5.15
CA TYR A 389 9.16 14.41 6.00
C TYR A 389 9.39 15.05 7.38
N GLN A 390 10.56 15.68 7.65
CA GLN A 390 11.05 16.21 8.94
C GLN A 390 10.13 17.20 9.70
N GLY A 391 8.97 17.58 9.15
CA GLY A 391 8.19 18.74 9.61
C GLY A 391 7.13 18.51 10.69
N VAL A 392 6.59 17.29 10.90
CA VAL A 392 5.37 17.15 11.75
C VAL A 392 5.39 15.89 12.60
N GLY A 393 5.04 16.06 13.88
CA GLY A 393 4.75 14.94 14.78
C GLY A 393 5.95 14.05 15.05
N ARG A 394 7.16 14.62 15.11
CA ARG A 394 8.40 13.86 15.38
C ARG A 394 8.47 13.33 16.79
N THR A 395 7.92 14.08 17.73
CA THR A 395 7.90 13.78 19.15
C THR A 395 6.57 14.26 19.69
N LEU A 396 6.14 13.65 20.79
CA LEU A 396 4.95 14.08 21.52
C LEU A 396 5.08 15.55 21.96
N ASP A 397 6.29 16.03 22.26
CA ASP A 397 6.55 17.43 22.62
C ASP A 397 6.22 18.46 21.53
N ARG A 398 6.18 18.03 20.25
CA ARG A 398 5.86 18.89 19.09
C ARG A 398 4.48 18.60 18.51
N TRP A 399 3.71 17.74 19.15
CA TRP A 399 2.36 17.46 18.72
C TRP A 399 1.48 18.66 19.09
N HIS A 400 0.90 19.30 18.07
CA HIS A 400 0.03 20.48 18.22
C HIS A 400 -1.45 20.13 18.04
N GLY A 401 -1.81 18.86 18.17
CA GLY A 401 -3.15 18.39 17.89
C GLY A 401 -3.58 18.56 16.44
N GLU A 402 -4.89 18.49 16.26
CA GLU A 402 -5.55 18.67 14.97
C GLU A 402 -5.60 20.17 14.61
N GLN A 403 -5.33 20.48 13.34
CA GLN A 403 -5.35 21.82 12.75
C GLN A 403 -6.57 22.04 11.86
N TYR A 404 -7.21 20.95 11.43
CA TYR A 404 -8.40 20.93 10.58
C TYR A 404 -9.44 20.01 11.21
N SER A 405 -10.71 20.45 11.16
CA SER A 405 -11.84 19.65 11.65
C SER A 405 -12.42 18.86 10.49
N ALA A 406 -12.53 17.55 10.69
CA ALA A 406 -13.14 16.61 9.74
C ALA A 406 -14.38 15.91 10.30
N SER A 407 -14.75 16.18 11.56
CA SER A 407 -15.93 15.63 12.24
C SER A 407 -16.51 16.66 13.20
N LEU A 408 -17.73 16.43 13.69
CA LEU A 408 -18.40 17.32 14.64
C LEU A 408 -17.69 17.36 16.00
N ASP A 409 -17.12 16.24 16.43
CA ASP A 409 -16.48 16.09 17.74
C ASP A 409 -15.11 16.76 17.82
N VAL A 410 -14.60 17.22 16.69
CA VAL A 410 -13.33 17.95 16.59
C VAL A 410 -13.63 19.42 16.39
N ARG A 411 -13.18 20.22 17.36
CA ARG A 411 -13.18 21.68 17.25
C ARG A 411 -11.75 22.18 17.14
N VAL A 412 -11.47 22.92 16.07
CA VAL A 412 -10.20 23.62 15.89
C VAL A 412 -10.46 25.10 15.57
N PRO A 413 -9.60 26.04 16.00
CA PRO A 413 -9.77 27.45 15.64
C PRO A 413 -9.87 27.65 14.13
N GLY A 414 -10.92 28.32 13.66
CA GLY A 414 -11.18 28.51 12.23
C GLY A 414 -12.10 27.46 11.61
N ASP A 415 -12.62 26.50 12.37
CA ASP A 415 -13.54 25.47 11.88
C ASP A 415 -15.00 25.92 11.72
N GLU A 416 -15.27 27.20 11.97
CA GLU A 416 -16.58 27.84 11.85
C GLU A 416 -17.01 28.00 10.37
N LEU A 417 -16.09 27.80 9.43
CA LEU A 417 -16.29 27.92 7.99
C LEU A 417 -15.68 26.73 7.24
N PRO A 418 -16.26 26.36 6.09
CA PRO A 418 -15.66 25.37 5.21
C PRO A 418 -14.33 25.91 4.64
N TYR A 419 -13.37 25.00 4.45
CA TYR A 419 -12.02 25.34 3.97
C TYR A 419 -12.04 26.02 2.60
N ILE A 420 -13.00 25.68 1.72
CA ILE A 420 -13.17 26.33 0.41
C ILE A 420 -13.57 27.81 0.50
N LEU A 421 -14.04 28.28 1.66
CA LEU A 421 -14.38 29.67 1.96
C LEU A 421 -13.36 30.33 2.91
N GLY A 422 -12.18 29.73 3.07
CA GLY A 422 -11.08 30.27 3.87
C GLY A 422 -11.07 29.83 5.34
N GLY A 423 -11.98 28.93 5.75
CA GLY A 423 -11.96 28.31 7.07
C GLY A 423 -10.98 27.14 7.18
N ARG A 424 -11.14 26.30 8.21
CA ARG A 424 -10.36 25.08 8.48
C ARG A 424 -11.22 23.82 8.61
N CYS A 425 -12.51 23.90 8.31
CA CYS A 425 -13.38 22.72 8.31
C CYS A 425 -13.31 22.02 6.95
N VAL A 426 -13.01 20.71 6.97
CA VAL A 426 -13.00 19.82 5.80
C VAL A 426 -14.00 18.67 5.96
N MET A 427 -15.00 18.85 6.83
CA MET A 427 -16.14 17.94 6.91
C MET A 427 -16.83 17.79 5.54
N GLU A 428 -17.40 16.62 5.30
CA GLU A 428 -18.25 16.41 4.13
C GLU A 428 -19.45 17.38 4.16
N PRO A 429 -19.74 18.10 3.06
CA PRO A 429 -20.85 19.03 3.02
C PRO A 429 -22.17 18.29 3.14
N GLY A 430 -22.94 18.63 4.17
CA GLY A 430 -24.23 18.01 4.48
C GLY A 430 -25.02 18.87 5.45
N HIS A 431 -26.12 18.32 5.96
CA HIS A 431 -26.96 19.01 6.94
C HIS A 431 -26.16 19.42 8.19
N ASP A 432 -25.38 18.50 8.75
CA ASP A 432 -24.70 18.75 10.03
C ASP A 432 -23.53 19.73 9.89
N ALA A 433 -22.78 19.65 8.79
CA ALA A 433 -21.74 20.63 8.48
C ALA A 433 -22.33 22.03 8.32
N LEU A 434 -23.45 22.16 7.59
CA LEU A 434 -24.14 23.44 7.41
C LEU A 434 -24.70 23.98 8.73
N ALA A 435 -25.34 23.13 9.53
CA ALA A 435 -25.86 23.50 10.85
C ALA A 435 -24.74 24.03 11.76
N LYS A 436 -23.56 23.39 11.74
CA LYS A 436 -22.35 23.87 12.42
C LYS A 436 -21.95 25.28 11.96
N TYR A 437 -21.93 25.56 10.66
CA TYR A 437 -21.58 26.89 10.14
C TYR A 437 -22.63 27.96 10.48
N GLN A 438 -23.90 27.59 10.42
CA GLN A 438 -25.03 28.47 10.77
C GLN A 438 -25.07 28.81 12.24
N ALA A 439 -24.74 27.85 13.13
CA ALA A 439 -24.59 28.09 14.55
C ALA A 439 -23.46 29.10 14.85
N SER A 440 -22.45 29.18 13.98
CA SER A 440 -21.38 30.18 14.04
C SER A 440 -21.72 31.50 13.35
N GLY A 441 -22.96 31.68 12.86
CA GLY A 441 -23.44 32.90 12.20
C GLY A 441 -23.08 33.01 10.71
N PHE A 442 -22.57 31.94 10.09
CA PHE A 442 -22.22 31.90 8.67
C PHE A 442 -23.24 31.11 7.85
N LEU A 443 -23.38 31.45 6.56
CA LEU A 443 -24.22 30.70 5.60
C LEU A 443 -25.71 30.55 6.02
N LEU A 444 -26.26 31.53 6.76
CA LEU A 444 -27.63 31.50 7.31
C LEU A 444 -28.73 31.35 6.25
N GLY A 445 -28.49 31.77 5.00
CA GLY A 445 -29.44 31.68 3.90
C GLY A 445 -29.24 30.48 2.97
N MET A 446 -28.29 29.59 3.26
CA MET A 446 -27.98 28.43 2.41
C MET A 446 -28.71 27.18 2.87
N THR A 447 -29.00 26.30 1.91
CA THR A 447 -29.40 24.91 2.16
C THR A 447 -28.20 23.96 2.05
N SER A 448 -28.36 22.70 2.50
CA SER A 448 -27.31 21.68 2.34
C SER A 448 -27.00 21.42 0.86
N ALA A 449 -28.01 21.52 -0.01
CA ALA A 449 -27.84 21.44 -1.46
C ALA A 449 -26.98 22.58 -2.01
N ASP A 450 -27.18 23.82 -1.54
CA ASP A 450 -26.33 24.95 -1.94
C ASP A 450 -24.87 24.72 -1.52
N LEU A 451 -24.65 24.23 -0.29
CA LEU A 451 -23.30 23.95 0.21
C LEU A 451 -22.63 22.86 -0.64
N MET A 452 -23.30 21.74 -0.90
CA MET A 452 -22.78 20.68 -1.77
C MET A 452 -22.45 21.20 -3.18
N GLU A 453 -23.30 22.07 -3.73
CA GLU A 453 -23.10 22.67 -5.04
C GLU A 453 -21.84 23.55 -5.09
N LEU A 454 -21.51 24.29 -4.02
CA LEU A 454 -20.25 25.04 -3.96
C LEU A 454 -19.03 24.12 -4.13
N TYR A 455 -19.04 22.94 -3.50
CA TYR A 455 -17.95 21.97 -3.67
C TYR A 455 -17.88 21.40 -5.09
N ARG A 456 -19.03 21.11 -5.70
CA ARG A 456 -19.09 20.63 -7.10
C ARG A 456 -18.58 21.68 -8.09
N LEU A 457 -18.92 22.96 -7.88
CA LEU A 457 -18.40 24.08 -8.69
C LEU A 457 -16.88 24.21 -8.62
N GLU A 458 -16.27 23.82 -7.49
CA GLU A 458 -14.82 23.76 -7.33
C GLU A 458 -14.17 22.49 -7.90
N GLY A 459 -14.99 21.59 -8.45
CA GLY A 459 -14.61 20.27 -8.95
C GLY A 459 -14.13 19.34 -7.83
N ILE A 460 -14.70 19.46 -6.63
CA ILE A 460 -14.38 18.61 -5.48
C ILE A 460 -15.38 17.45 -5.42
N GLU A 461 -14.84 16.24 -5.39
CA GLU A 461 -15.55 14.97 -5.23
C GLU A 461 -15.87 14.75 -3.74
N LEU A 462 -17.16 14.64 -3.44
CA LEU A 462 -17.65 14.33 -2.09
C LEU A 462 -17.39 12.85 -1.77
N ALA A 463 -17.24 12.50 -0.49
CA ALA A 463 -16.87 11.14 -0.11
C ALA A 463 -17.93 10.11 -0.57
N GLY A 464 -19.23 10.44 -0.44
CA GLY A 464 -20.33 9.62 -0.94
C GLY A 464 -20.49 9.61 -2.47
N GLU A 465 -19.84 10.52 -3.20
CA GLU A 465 -19.86 10.56 -4.67
C GLU A 465 -18.70 9.77 -5.31
N VAL A 466 -17.65 9.48 -4.53
CA VAL A 466 -16.60 8.56 -4.96
C VAL A 466 -17.26 7.20 -5.17
N ARG A 467 -17.32 6.75 -6.43
CA ARG A 467 -17.94 5.47 -6.77
C ARG A 467 -17.36 4.38 -5.86
N PRO A 468 -18.20 3.50 -5.29
CA PRO A 468 -17.74 2.38 -4.50
C PRO A 468 -16.60 1.67 -5.24
N GLY A 469 -15.46 1.58 -4.58
CA GLY A 469 -14.31 0.87 -5.10
C GLY A 469 -13.43 1.58 -6.13
N VAL A 470 -13.63 2.88 -6.33
CA VAL A 470 -12.64 3.76 -6.96
C VAL A 470 -11.84 4.43 -5.85
N PRO A 471 -10.53 4.19 -5.76
CA PRO A 471 -9.69 4.87 -4.80
C PRO A 471 -9.78 6.38 -4.99
N PRO A 472 -9.92 7.17 -3.92
CA PRO A 472 -10.03 8.62 -4.04
C PRO A 472 -8.73 9.20 -4.58
N GLY A 473 -8.85 10.26 -5.36
CA GLY A 473 -7.72 11.08 -5.75
C GLY A 473 -7.05 11.77 -4.55
N ARG A 474 -6.18 12.73 -4.84
CA ARG A 474 -5.54 13.52 -3.78
C ARG A 474 -6.58 14.32 -2.98
N HIS A 475 -6.36 14.46 -1.67
CA HIS A 475 -7.24 15.25 -0.80
C HIS A 475 -7.15 16.75 -1.10
N LEU A 476 -8.26 17.45 -0.88
CA LEU A 476 -8.43 18.92 -0.97
C LEU A 476 -7.28 19.71 -0.33
N LEU A 477 -6.90 19.36 0.90
CA LEU A 477 -5.84 20.05 1.66
C LEU A 477 -4.46 19.99 0.98
N GLU A 478 -4.25 19.00 0.13
CA GLU A 478 -3.02 18.85 -0.66
C GLU A 478 -3.17 19.40 -2.09
N GLY A 479 -4.18 20.22 -2.34
CA GLY A 479 -4.51 20.75 -3.67
C GLY A 479 -5.12 19.70 -4.60
N GLY A 480 -5.68 18.62 -4.05
CA GLY A 480 -6.42 17.62 -4.81
C GLY A 480 -7.89 18.00 -5.02
N ARG A 481 -8.72 16.97 -5.21
CA ARG A 481 -10.16 17.09 -5.48
C ARG A 481 -11.02 16.20 -4.58
N SER A 482 -10.45 15.37 -3.71
CA SER A 482 -11.25 14.51 -2.85
C SER A 482 -11.44 15.11 -1.46
N LEU A 483 -12.61 14.85 -0.86
CA LEU A 483 -12.88 15.02 0.57
C LEU A 483 -12.75 13.73 1.38
N ALA A 484 -12.26 12.63 0.81
CA ALA A 484 -12.09 11.39 1.55
C ALA A 484 -11.10 11.59 2.72
N VAL A 485 -11.59 11.43 3.93
CA VAL A 485 -10.81 11.61 5.16
C VAL A 485 -10.28 10.25 5.64
N PRO A 486 -8.95 10.10 5.78
CA PRO A 486 -8.35 8.94 6.40
C PRO A 486 -8.80 8.66 7.84
N LEU A 487 -8.71 7.41 8.27
CA LEU A 487 -8.80 7.03 9.68
C LEU A 487 -7.77 7.78 10.54
N ARG A 488 -8.19 8.22 11.73
CA ARG A 488 -7.36 9.07 12.63
C ARG A 488 -5.99 8.49 12.96
N THR A 489 -5.92 7.17 13.14
CA THR A 489 -4.67 6.46 13.46
C THR A 489 -3.77 6.21 12.25
N SER A 490 -3.89 6.97 11.16
CA SER A 490 -3.12 6.76 9.93
C SER A 490 -2.17 7.91 9.65
N LEU A 491 -1.16 7.64 8.80
CA LEU A 491 -0.30 8.70 8.28
C LEU A 491 -1.06 9.68 7.39
N GLY A 492 -2.04 9.21 6.62
CA GLY A 492 -2.89 10.09 5.84
C GLY A 492 -3.57 11.14 6.72
N TYR A 493 -4.11 10.73 7.88
CA TYR A 493 -4.74 11.67 8.81
C TYR A 493 -3.75 12.66 9.41
N VAL A 494 -2.61 12.20 9.93
CA VAL A 494 -1.59 13.09 10.50
C VAL A 494 -1.07 14.09 9.45
N ARG A 495 -0.90 13.63 8.20
CA ARG A 495 -0.47 14.47 7.07
C ARG A 495 -1.50 15.54 6.72
N LEU A 496 -2.79 15.21 6.78
CA LEU A 496 -3.88 16.10 6.39
C LEU A 496 -4.33 17.00 7.53
N MET A 497 -4.62 16.43 8.70
CA MET A 497 -5.30 17.13 9.76
C MET A 497 -4.36 17.76 10.76
N CYS A 498 -3.13 17.26 10.93
CA CYS A 498 -2.18 17.79 11.93
C CYS A 498 -1.12 18.73 11.34
N ARG A 499 -1.30 19.18 10.09
CA ARG A 499 -0.35 20.07 9.39
C ARG A 499 -1.05 21.35 8.95
N PRO A 500 -0.39 22.52 9.04
CA PRO A 500 -0.87 23.71 8.35
C PRO A 500 -0.87 23.49 6.83
N HIS A 501 -1.96 23.85 6.17
CA HIS A 501 -2.06 23.89 4.71
C HIS A 501 -2.21 25.33 4.24
N ARG A 502 -1.94 25.56 2.95
CA ARG A 502 -2.17 26.86 2.32
C ARG A 502 -3.66 27.20 2.41
N THR A 503 -4.01 28.47 2.44
CA THR A 503 -5.41 28.87 2.29
C THR A 503 -5.94 28.43 0.93
N TYR A 504 -7.17 27.94 0.89
CA TYR A 504 -7.82 27.59 -0.36
C TYR A 504 -7.88 28.77 -1.33
N GLN A 505 -7.66 28.49 -2.61
CA GLN A 505 -7.81 29.47 -3.68
C GLN A 505 -9.05 29.09 -4.51
N PRO A 506 -10.16 29.84 -4.38
CA PRO A 506 -11.37 29.58 -5.15
C PRO A 506 -11.10 29.54 -6.65
N LYS A 507 -11.66 28.54 -7.33
CA LYS A 507 -11.59 28.37 -8.79
C LYS A 507 -12.84 28.90 -9.49
N SER A 508 -13.98 28.88 -8.81
CA SER A 508 -15.24 29.41 -9.33
C SER A 508 -15.50 30.84 -8.87
N ASP A 509 -16.13 31.63 -9.73
CA ASP A 509 -16.51 33.01 -9.41
C ASP A 509 -17.48 33.07 -8.21
N ARG A 510 -18.37 32.08 -8.08
CA ARG A 510 -19.35 32.00 -6.99
C ARG A 510 -18.67 31.84 -5.64
N VAL A 511 -17.74 30.89 -5.50
CA VAL A 511 -16.99 30.68 -4.25
C VAL A 511 -16.07 31.86 -3.96
N ALA A 512 -15.46 32.46 -4.99
CA ALA A 512 -14.62 33.65 -4.83
C ALA A 512 -15.42 34.86 -4.32
N ALA A 513 -16.63 35.09 -4.85
CA ALA A 513 -17.51 36.16 -4.42
C ALA A 513 -17.98 35.96 -2.96
N LEU A 514 -18.43 34.75 -2.63
CA LEU A 514 -18.89 34.42 -1.28
C LEU A 514 -17.76 34.53 -0.24
N THR A 515 -16.54 34.10 -0.60
CA THR A 515 -15.36 34.26 0.26
C THR A 515 -15.09 35.73 0.57
N ARG A 516 -15.19 36.62 -0.44
CA ARG A 516 -15.00 38.07 -0.24
C ARG A 516 -16.07 38.67 0.66
N GLU A 517 -17.33 38.26 0.48
CA GLU A 517 -18.46 38.72 1.31
C GLU A 517 -18.26 38.33 2.78
N ILE A 518 -17.93 37.06 3.04
CA ILE A 518 -17.66 36.56 4.39
C ILE A 518 -16.49 37.32 5.03
N GLN A 519 -15.39 37.50 4.30
CA GLN A 519 -14.24 38.25 4.80
C GLN A 519 -14.58 39.72 5.11
N ALA A 520 -15.44 40.36 4.31
CA ALA A 520 -15.90 41.72 4.57
C ALA A 520 -16.74 41.77 5.86
N ASN A 521 -17.66 40.82 6.04
CA ASN A 521 -18.51 40.73 7.22
C ASN A 521 -17.71 40.45 8.50
N MET A 522 -16.70 39.57 8.44
CA MET A 522 -15.81 39.29 9.57
C MET A 522 -15.03 40.54 9.99
N LYS A 523 -14.53 41.34 9.04
CA LYS A 523 -13.83 42.60 9.36
C LYS A 523 -14.73 43.60 10.11
N VAL A 524 -15.99 43.71 9.69
CA VAL A 524 -16.98 44.59 10.36
C VAL A 524 -17.29 44.09 11.77
N GLN A 525 -17.40 42.77 11.98
CA GLN A 525 -17.62 42.19 13.31
C GLN A 525 -16.41 42.41 14.23
N THR A 526 -15.18 42.20 13.75
CA THR A 526 -13.97 42.47 14.54
C THR A 526 -13.88 43.94 14.94
N GLN A 527 -14.28 44.88 14.07
CA GLN A 527 -14.28 46.31 14.41
C GLN A 527 -15.30 46.67 15.49
N ARG A 528 -16.49 46.06 15.46
CA ARG A 528 -17.56 46.32 16.44
C ARG A 528 -17.33 45.66 17.81
N GLY A 529 -16.56 44.58 17.88
CA GLY A 529 -16.27 43.86 19.13
C GLY A 529 -15.11 44.45 19.94
N VAL A 530 -14.44 45.48 19.44
CA VAL A 530 -13.31 46.16 20.10
C VAL A 530 -13.73 47.52 20.71
N GLU A 531 -14.93 48.00 20.37
CA GLU A 531 -15.61 49.12 21.03
C GLU A 531 -16.41 48.63 22.25
#